data_AF-D7B7B2-F1
#
_entry.id   AF-D7B7B2-F1
#
_cell.length_a   1.000
_cell.length_b   1.000
_cell.length_c   1.000
_cell.angle_alpha   90.00
_cell.angle_beta   90.00
_cell.angle_gamma   90.00
#
_symmetry.space_group_name_H-M   'P 1'
#
loop_
_entity.id
_entity.type
_entity.pdbx_description
1 polymer ?
#
loop_
_entity_poly.entity_id
_entity_poly.type
_entity_poly.pdbx_seq_one_letter_code
_entity_poly.pdbx_strand_id
1 'polypeptide(L)'
;MPVRANAACIAERIQHPETPERRAVSGLVGGLPEGELSESAALAALLEAGRTAVAQEVLAQEYAAMAQEDTREDREARAAMRGRVSRRQQAD
;
A
#
# COMPACT_ATOMS: atom_id res chain seq x y z
N MET A 1 19.75 14.07 -10.23
CA MET A 1 19.84 12.61 -10.48
C MET A 1 18.48 12.00 -10.19
N PRO A 2 18.08 10.83 -10.69
CA PRO A 2 18.26 10.21 -12.00
C PRO A 2 17.07 9.26 -12.29
N VAL A 3 15.82 9.61 -11.94
CA VAL A 3 14.69 8.64 -11.89
C VAL A 3 14.56 7.85 -13.20
N ARG A 4 14.79 8.51 -14.34
CA ARG A 4 14.81 7.86 -15.66
C ARG A 4 15.97 6.89 -15.87
N ALA A 5 17.18 7.23 -15.43
CA ALA A 5 18.33 6.33 -15.56
C ALA A 5 18.21 5.12 -14.62
N ASN A 6 17.61 5.31 -13.45
CA ASN A 6 17.32 4.20 -12.53
C ASN A 6 16.20 3.29 -13.08
N ALA A 7 15.15 3.87 -13.68
CA ALA A 7 14.07 3.11 -14.30
C ALA A 7 14.55 2.27 -15.49
N ALA A 8 15.43 2.81 -16.33
CA ALA A 8 16.03 2.06 -17.44
C ALA A 8 16.87 0.87 -16.94
N CYS A 9 17.70 1.07 -15.92
CA CYS A 9 18.49 0.00 -15.30
C CYS A 9 17.61 -1.09 -14.67
N ILE A 10 16.51 -0.70 -14.01
CA ILE A 10 15.57 -1.67 -13.42
C ILE A 10 14.82 -2.43 -14.52
N ALA A 11 14.40 -1.76 -15.59
CA ALA A 11 13.74 -2.40 -16.72
C ALA A 11 14.65 -3.45 -17.37
N GLU A 12 15.94 -3.14 -17.57
CA GLU A 12 16.95 -4.09 -18.04
C GLU A 12 17.09 -5.29 -17.10
N ARG A 13 17.19 -5.06 -15.79
CA ARG A 13 17.34 -6.15 -14.82
C ARG A 13 16.12 -7.08 -14.79
N ILE A 14 14.91 -6.56 -14.97
CA ILE A 14 13.67 -7.37 -15.02
C ILE A 14 13.61 -8.24 -16.28
N GLN A 15 14.31 -7.87 -17.36
CA GLN A 15 14.35 -8.71 -18.55
C GLN A 15 14.95 -10.09 -18.27
N HIS A 16 15.86 -10.19 -17.30
CA HIS A 16 16.51 -11.45 -16.96
C HIS A 16 15.83 -12.18 -15.79
N PRO A 17 15.54 -13.49 -15.92
CA PRO A 17 14.72 -14.23 -14.95
C PRO A 17 15.37 -14.41 -13.57
N GLU A 18 16.70 -14.41 -13.48
CA GLU A 18 17.44 -14.68 -12.25
C GLU A 18 17.62 -13.45 -11.34
N THR A 19 17.07 -12.29 -11.73
CA THR A 19 17.29 -11.06 -10.97
C THR A 19 16.31 -10.95 -9.79
N PRO A 20 16.75 -10.33 -8.67
CA PRO A 20 15.84 -10.06 -7.57
C PRO A 20 14.71 -9.11 -7.98
N GLU A 21 14.95 -8.18 -8.90
CA GLU A 21 13.94 -7.25 -9.43
C GLU A 21 12.83 -8.00 -10.16
N ARG A 22 13.18 -8.98 -11.01
CA ARG A 22 12.22 -9.86 -11.68
C ARG A 22 11.30 -10.55 -10.67
N ARG A 23 11.87 -11.14 -9.62
CA ARG A 23 11.10 -11.86 -8.59
C ARG A 23 10.15 -10.93 -7.84
N ALA A 24 10.62 -9.74 -7.47
CA ALA A 24 9.80 -8.75 -6.79
C ALA A 24 8.60 -8.31 -7.66
N VAL A 25 8.85 -7.98 -8.93
CA VAL A 25 7.79 -7.59 -9.88
C VAL A 25 6.83 -8.75 -10.12
N SER A 26 7.34 -9.96 -10.32
CA SER A 26 6.52 -11.16 -10.49
C SER A 26 5.57 -11.40 -9.31
N GLY A 27 6.04 -11.19 -8.07
CA GLY A 27 5.21 -11.27 -6.87
C GLY A 27 4.10 -10.22 -6.80
N LEU A 28 4.31 -9.04 -7.39
CA LEU A 28 3.32 -7.95 -7.41
C LEU A 28 2.27 -8.11 -8.52
N VAL A 29 2.66 -8.63 -9.70
CA VAL A 29 1.78 -8.72 -10.87
C VAL A 29 1.15 -10.11 -11.07
N GLY A 30 1.44 -11.07 -10.19
CA GLY A 30 0.84 -12.41 -10.23
C GLY A 30 1.53 -13.38 -11.19
N GLY A 31 2.82 -13.19 -11.46
CA GLY A 31 3.61 -14.03 -12.35
C GLY A 31 4.11 -13.29 -13.58
N LEU A 32 5.28 -13.70 -14.07
CA LEU A 32 5.83 -13.24 -15.35
C LEU A 32 6.10 -14.47 -16.23
N PRO A 33 6.10 -14.33 -17.57
CA PRO A 33 6.50 -15.38 -18.49
C PRO A 33 7.84 -16.01 -18.11
N GLU A 34 8.06 -17.27 -18.45
CA GLU A 34 9.38 -17.89 -18.32
C GLU A 34 10.35 -17.35 -19.39
N GLY A 35 11.65 -17.30 -19.07
CA GLY A 35 12.70 -16.83 -20.00
C GLY A 35 12.93 -15.32 -20.00
N GLU A 36 13.65 -14.80 -20.99
CA GLU A 36 13.92 -13.36 -21.07
C GLU A 36 12.69 -12.58 -21.55
N LEU A 37 12.44 -11.42 -20.95
CA LEU A 37 11.39 -10.50 -21.41
C LEU A 37 11.97 -9.52 -22.42
N SER A 38 11.15 -9.10 -23.38
CA SER A 38 11.46 -7.91 -24.16
C SER A 38 11.47 -6.67 -23.25
N GLU A 39 12.17 -5.62 -23.66
CA GLU A 39 12.16 -4.33 -22.96
C GLU A 39 10.73 -3.78 -22.79
N SER A 40 9.89 -3.89 -23.82
CA SER A 40 8.48 -3.47 -23.76
C SER A 40 7.68 -4.27 -22.72
N ALA A 41 7.92 -5.58 -22.61
CA ALA A 41 7.26 -6.43 -21.62
C ALA A 41 7.76 -6.12 -20.20
N ALA A 42 9.06 -5.85 -20.03
CA ALA A 42 9.62 -5.43 -18.75
C ALA A 42 9.05 -4.08 -18.28
N LEU A 43 8.92 -3.11 -19.20
CA LEU A 43 8.30 -1.81 -18.90
C LEU A 43 6.81 -1.95 -18.58
N ALA A 44 6.07 -2.77 -19.33
CA ALA A 44 4.66 -3.05 -19.04
C ALA A 44 4.48 -3.67 -17.64
N ALA A 45 5.33 -4.64 -17.29
CA ALA A 45 5.33 -5.26 -15.98
C ALA A 45 5.64 -4.27 -14.85
N LEU A 46 6.60 -3.36 -15.06
CA LEU A 46 6.90 -2.29 -14.11
C LEU A 46 5.73 -1.33 -13.90
N LEU A 47 5.05 -0.95 -14.98
CA LEU A 47 3.86 -0.08 -14.90
C LEU A 47 2.72 -0.77 -14.14
N GLU A 48 2.50 -2.06 -14.38
CA GLU A 48 1.49 -2.83 -13.66
C GLU A 48 1.85 -2.97 -12.18
N ALA A 49 3.09 -3.34 -11.85
CA ALA A 49 3.57 -3.39 -10.47
C ALA A 49 3.42 -2.05 -9.75
N GLY A 50 3.71 -0.94 -10.43
CA GLY A 50 3.50 0.41 -9.91
C GLY A 50 2.03 0.72 -9.63
N ARG A 51 1.12 0.35 -10.54
CA ARG A 51 -0.33 0.50 -10.32
C ARG A 51 -0.80 -0.30 -9.11
N THR A 52 -0.37 -1.56 -9.00
CA THR A 52 -0.72 -2.42 -7.87
C THR A 52 -0.21 -1.87 -6.55
N ALA A 53 1.04 -1.39 -6.51
CA ALA A 53 1.63 -0.79 -5.30
C ALA A 53 0.87 0.46 -4.86
N VAL A 54 0.49 1.34 -5.80
CA VAL A 54 -0.31 2.54 -5.50
C VAL A 54 -1.70 2.15 -4.98
N ALA A 55 -2.36 1.18 -5.60
CA ALA A 55 -3.67 0.72 -5.15
C ALA A 55 -3.62 0.12 -3.73
N GLN A 56 -2.58 -0.66 -3.41
CA GLN A 56 -2.37 -1.21 -2.08
C GLN A 56 -2.11 -0.12 -1.03
N GLU A 57 -1.31 0.89 -1.36
CA GLU A 57 -1.03 2.03 -0.48
C GLU A 57 -2.30 2.83 -0.20
N VAL A 58 -3.11 3.11 -1.23
CA VAL A 58 -4.41 3.79 -1.07
C VAL A 58 -5.32 2.98 -0.15
N LEU A 59 -5.47 1.67 -0.38
CA LEU A 59 -6.27 0.82 0.50
C LEU A 59 -5.78 0.84 1.94
N ALA A 60 -4.46 0.75 2.16
CA ALA A 60 -3.88 0.81 3.50
C ALA A 60 -4.19 2.14 4.20
N GLN A 61 -4.11 3.25 3.48
CA GLN A 61 -4.45 4.59 4.01
C GLN A 61 -5.93 4.72 4.36
N GLU A 62 -6.82 4.24 3.49
CA GLU A 62 -8.27 4.26 3.75
C GLU A 62 -8.63 3.40 4.98
N TYR A 63 -8.07 2.20 5.11
CA TYR A 63 -8.26 1.38 6.31
C TYR A 63 -7.71 2.04 7.57
N ALA A 64 -6.57 2.72 7.48
CA ALA A 64 -6.00 3.46 8.60
C ALA A 64 -6.88 4.66 8.99
N ALA A 65 -7.45 5.37 8.02
CA ALA A 65 -8.37 6.48 8.25
C ALA A 65 -9.65 5.99 8.94
N MET A 66 -10.27 4.92 8.45
CA MET A 66 -11.46 4.32 9.05
C MET A 66 -11.19 3.88 10.50
N ALA A 67 -10.05 3.23 10.77
CA ALA A 67 -9.67 2.86 12.13
C ALA A 67 -9.49 4.09 13.05
N GLN A 68 -9.00 5.22 12.53
CA GLN A 68 -8.90 6.45 13.31
C GLN A 68 -10.26 7.05 13.64
N GLU A 69 -11.22 6.99 12.72
CA GLU A 69 -12.59 7.44 12.96
C GLU A 69 -13.28 6.60 14.05
N ASP A 70 -13.18 5.27 13.97
CA ASP A 70 -13.71 4.36 14.99
C ASP A 70 -13.14 4.67 16.38
N THR A 71 -11.82 4.88 16.48
CA THR A 71 -11.19 5.23 17.77
C THR A 71 -11.59 6.61 18.30
N ARG A 72 -12.04 7.51 17.44
CA ARG A 72 -12.55 8.83 17.84
C ARG A 72 -13.95 8.70 18.40
N GLU A 73 -14.84 7.99 17.71
CA GLU A 73 -16.22 7.74 18.17
C GLU A 73 -16.21 7.06 19.54
N ASP A 74 -15.36 6.04 19.71
CA ASP A 74 -15.16 5.33 20.97
C ASP A 74 -14.74 6.24 22.13
N ARG A 75 -13.85 7.22 21.86
CA ARG A 75 -13.41 8.19 22.86
C ARG A 75 -14.53 9.15 23.24
N GLU A 76 -15.31 9.60 22.27
CA GLU A 76 -16.45 10.49 22.47
C GLU A 76 -17.56 9.78 23.28
N ALA A 77 -17.87 8.52 22.97
CA ALA A 77 -18.83 7.71 23.71
C ALA A 77 -18.41 7.50 25.18
N ARG A 78 -17.14 7.15 25.42
CA ARG A 78 -16.59 7.00 26.78
C ARG A 78 -16.61 8.32 27.55
N ALA A 79 -16.32 9.45 26.89
CA ALA A 79 -16.39 10.77 27.51
C ALA A 79 -17.84 11.14 27.90
N ALA A 80 -18.81 10.89 27.01
CA ALA A 80 -20.22 11.12 27.28
C ALA A 80 -20.75 10.26 28.44
N MET A 81 -20.34 8.99 28.52
CA MET A 81 -20.72 8.09 29.61
C MET A 81 -20.17 8.56 30.95
N ARG A 82 -18.89 8.96 31.01
CA ARG A 82 -18.29 9.54 32.22
C ARG A 82 -19.00 10.81 32.67
N GLY A 83 -19.28 11.73 31.74
CA GLY A 83 -20.00 12.97 32.05
C GLY A 83 -21.41 12.75 32.61
N ARG A 84 -22.11 11.68 32.20
CA ARG A 84 -23.43 11.31 32.76
C ARG A 84 -23.34 10.73 34.17
N VAL A 85 -22.30 9.94 34.48
CA VAL A 85 -22.08 9.38 35.82
C VAL A 85 -21.74 10.48 36.83
N SER A 86 -20.86 11.42 36.47
CA SER A 86 -20.48 12.55 37.32
C SER A 86 -21.66 13.46 37.65
N ARG A 87 -22.55 13.69 36.67
CA ARG A 87 -23.73 14.56 36.83
C ARG A 87 -24.83 13.91 37.66
N ARG A 88 -24.84 12.57 37.78
CA ARG A 88 -25.79 11.81 38.61
C ARG A 88 -25.36 11.74 40.08
N GLN A 89 -24.05 11.75 40.36
CA GLN A 89 -23.51 11.75 41.73
C GLN A 89 -23.54 13.13 42.42
N GLN A 90 -23.78 14.21 41.67
CA GLN A 90 -23.92 15.58 42.22
C GLN A 90 -25.38 15.99 42.49
N ALA A 91 -26.34 15.13 42.15
CA ALA A 91 -27.78 15.38 42.30
C ALA A 91 -28.42 14.57 43.44
N ASP A 92 -27.62 13.76 44.14
CA ASP A 92 -27.92 13.10 45.43
C ASP A 92 -27.15 13.82 46.55
#